data_AF-A0A7I0J4R5-F1
#
_entry.id   AF-A0A7I0J4R5-F1
#
_cell.length_a   1.000
_cell.length_b   1.000
_cell.length_c   1.000
_cell.angle_alpha   90.00
_cell.angle_beta   90.00
_cell.angle_gamma   90.00
#
_symmetry.space_group_name_H-M   'P 1'
#
loop_
_entity.id
_entity.type
_entity.pdbx_description
1 polymer ?
#
loop_
_entity_poly.entity_id
_entity_poly.type
_entity_poly.pdbx_seq_one_letter_code
_entity_poly.pdbx_strand_id
1 'polypeptide(L)'
;DREAAGCEWTASWGLEIPAYFAPMGFCENTTLKRSNAFDIVGDEALQVRRAAGLIDISAYSRYAISGPGAEAWLDRLLACRLPKAGQARLAPMLGPDGRLKGDLT
;
A
#
# COMPACT_ATOMS: atom_id res chain seq x y z
N ASP A 1 3.16 -20.17 2.25
CA ASP A 1 4.18 -19.52 3.10
C ASP A 1 5.01 -18.60 2.22
N ARG A 2 5.24 -17.35 2.63
CA ARG A 2 5.89 -16.33 1.79
C ARG A 2 7.40 -16.54 1.71
N GLU A 3 8.01 -17.02 2.79
CA GLU A 3 9.43 -17.39 2.80
C GLU A 3 9.71 -18.51 1.81
N ALA A 4 8.86 -19.55 1.81
CA ALA A 4 8.95 -20.66 0.85
C ALA A 4 8.75 -20.22 -0.62
N ALA A 5 8.14 -19.06 -0.86
CA ALA A 5 7.97 -18.48 -2.19
C ALA A 5 9.12 -17.51 -2.58
N GLY A 6 10.08 -17.28 -1.68
CA GLY A 6 11.24 -16.42 -1.91
C GLY A 6 11.03 -14.96 -1.67
N CYS A 7 10.15 -14.62 -0.73
CA CYS A 7 9.98 -13.25 -0.28
C CYS A 7 11.30 -12.67 0.25
N GLU A 8 11.76 -11.59 -0.40
CA GLU A 8 12.75 -10.68 0.16
C GLU A 8 12.02 -9.62 0.99
N TRP A 9 12.35 -9.55 2.27
CA TRP A 9 11.64 -8.71 3.23
C TRP A 9 12.28 -7.34 3.38
N THR A 10 11.44 -6.32 3.58
CA THR A 10 11.87 -5.02 4.09
C THR A 10 11.05 -4.64 5.32
N ALA A 11 11.48 -3.60 6.03
CA ALA A 11 10.86 -3.16 7.27
C ALA A 11 10.24 -1.77 7.10
N SER A 12 9.00 -1.60 7.56
CA SER A 12 8.34 -0.30 7.65
C SER A 12 7.51 -0.21 8.92
N TRP A 13 7.79 0.78 9.76
CA TRP A 13 7.04 1.05 11.00
C TRP A 13 6.85 -0.16 11.93
N GLY A 14 7.86 -1.04 12.01
CA GLY A 14 7.83 -2.24 12.86
C GLY A 14 7.13 -3.45 12.23
N LEU A 15 6.74 -3.36 10.96
CA LEU A 15 6.20 -4.48 10.18
C LEU A 15 7.22 -4.94 9.14
N GLU A 16 7.31 -6.26 8.97
CA GLU A 16 7.96 -6.88 7.82
C GLU A 16 6.98 -6.90 6.64
N ILE A 17 7.41 -6.36 5.51
CA ILE A 17 6.60 -6.27 4.29
C ILE A 17 7.38 -6.89 3.11
N PRO A 18 6.71 -7.64 2.22
CA PRO A 18 7.36 -8.15 1.01
C PRO A 18 7.86 -7.00 0.13
N ALA A 19 9.16 -6.97 -0.14
CA ALA A 19 9.74 -6.03 -1.09
C ALA A 19 9.60 -6.55 -2.53
N TYR A 20 9.92 -7.84 -2.74
CA TYR A 20 9.77 -8.60 -3.98
C TYR A 20 9.99 -10.10 -3.68
N PHE A 21 9.81 -10.97 -4.67
CA PHE A 21 10.05 -12.41 -4.58
C PHE A 21 11.15 -12.86 -5.55
N ALA A 22 12.15 -13.58 -5.05
CA ALA A 22 13.33 -14.00 -5.79
C ALA A 22 13.56 -15.52 -5.71
N PRO A 23 14.34 -16.10 -6.64
CA PRO A 23 14.74 -17.50 -6.55
C PRO A 23 15.46 -17.82 -5.24
N MET A 24 15.35 -19.06 -4.77
CA MET A 24 16.02 -19.49 -3.53
C MET A 24 17.54 -19.31 -3.61
N GLY A 25 18.11 -18.73 -2.55
CA GLY A 25 19.53 -18.41 -2.48
C GLY A 25 19.94 -17.16 -3.24
N PHE A 26 18.99 -16.40 -3.80
CA PHE A 26 19.26 -15.06 -4.29
C PHE A 26 19.82 -14.17 -3.17
N CYS A 27 20.76 -13.31 -3.52
CA CYS A 27 21.31 -12.30 -2.62
C CYS A 27 21.46 -11.02 -3.43
N GLU A 28 20.84 -9.95 -2.95
CA GLU A 28 20.90 -8.66 -3.63
C GLU A 28 22.27 -8.00 -3.44
N ASN A 29 22.89 -7.60 -4.56
CA ASN A 29 24.05 -6.73 -4.57
C ASN A 29 23.58 -5.28 -4.45
N THR A 30 23.44 -4.82 -3.21
CA THR A 30 22.90 -3.49 -2.89
C THR A 30 23.77 -2.37 -3.48
N THR A 31 23.10 -1.34 -4.01
CA THR A 31 23.74 -0.21 -4.68
C THR A 31 22.80 1.00 -4.67
N LEU A 32 23.35 2.20 -4.90
CA LEU A 32 22.56 3.43 -5.09
C LEU A 32 21.94 3.52 -6.49
N LYS A 33 22.19 2.54 -7.36
CA LYS A 33 21.63 2.41 -8.71
C LYS A 33 20.68 1.21 -8.77
N ARG A 34 20.40 0.70 -9.98
CA ARG A 34 19.71 -0.58 -10.16
C ARG A 34 20.61 -1.71 -9.70
N SER A 35 20.11 -2.54 -8.78
CA SER A 35 20.76 -3.77 -8.34
C SER A 35 20.49 -4.92 -9.30
N ASN A 36 21.04 -6.10 -8.98
CA ASN A 36 20.71 -7.35 -9.65
C ASN A 36 19.27 -7.82 -9.42
N ALA A 37 18.47 -7.15 -8.57
CA ALA A 37 17.05 -7.44 -8.40
C ALA A 37 16.16 -6.73 -9.44
N PHE A 38 16.69 -5.80 -10.23
CA PHE A 38 15.88 -4.95 -11.12
C PHE A 38 15.04 -5.75 -12.12
N ASP A 39 15.61 -6.77 -12.75
CA ASP A 39 14.90 -7.59 -13.72
C ASP A 39 13.86 -8.52 -13.03
N ILE A 40 14.15 -8.98 -11.80
CA ILE A 40 13.21 -9.78 -10.99
C ILE A 40 11.95 -8.96 -10.68
N VAL A 41 12.12 -7.75 -10.16
CA VAL A 41 11.00 -6.83 -9.86
C VAL A 41 10.26 -6.42 -11.15
N GLY A 42 11.01 -6.22 -12.24
CA GLY A 42 10.43 -5.92 -13.54
C GLY A 42 9.51 -7.03 -14.04
N ASP A 43 9.94 -8.28 -13.90
CA ASP A 43 9.14 -9.44 -14.26
C ASP A 43 7.87 -9.55 -13.41
N GLU A 44 7.94 -9.32 -12.09
CA GLU A 44 6.74 -9.28 -11.23
C GLU A 44 5.73 -8.24 -11.71
N ALA A 45 6.17 -7.02 -11.99
CA ALA A 45 5.31 -5.96 -12.49
C ALA A 45 4.67 -6.32 -13.85
N LEU A 46 5.41 -7.01 -14.72
CA LEU A 46 4.89 -7.52 -15.98
C LEU A 46 3.89 -8.67 -15.78
N GLN A 47 4.10 -9.55 -14.79
CA GLN A 47 3.14 -10.60 -14.45
C GLN A 47 1.82 -10.02 -13.97
N VAL A 48 1.82 -8.99 -13.12
CA VAL A 48 0.59 -8.30 -12.70
C VAL A 48 -0.15 -7.72 -13.90
N ARG A 49 0.58 -7.15 -14.87
CA ARG A 49 -0.03 -6.57 -16.08
C ARG A 49 -0.61 -7.62 -17.02
N ARG A 50 0.05 -8.77 -17.17
CA ARG A 50 -0.30 -9.79 -18.17
C ARG A 50 -1.22 -10.88 -17.62
N ALA A 51 -1.27 -11.04 -16.30
CA ALA A 51 -2.01 -12.08 -15.61
C ALA A 51 -2.69 -11.51 -14.35
N ALA A 52 -2.23 -11.92 -13.17
CA ALA A 52 -2.76 -11.48 -11.88
C ALA A 52 -1.63 -11.42 -10.85
N GLY A 53 -1.81 -10.60 -9.82
CA GLY A 53 -0.87 -10.48 -8.70
C GLY A 53 -1.59 -10.60 -7.36
N LEU A 54 -0.85 -11.04 -6.36
CA LEU A 54 -1.24 -10.96 -4.95
C LEU A 54 -0.26 -10.04 -4.23
N ILE A 55 -0.79 -9.05 -3.53
CA ILE A 55 -0.01 -8.12 -2.72
C ILE A 55 -0.47 -8.20 -1.27
N ASP A 56 0.48 -8.15 -0.33
CA ASP A 56 0.17 -8.00 1.09
C ASP A 56 -0.04 -6.52 1.44
N ILE A 57 -1.29 -6.15 1.74
CA ILE A 57 -1.68 -4.80 2.15
C ILE A 57 -1.84 -4.65 3.67
N SER A 58 -1.38 -5.64 4.45
CA SER A 58 -1.57 -5.66 5.90
C SER A 58 -0.98 -4.43 6.58
N ALA A 59 0.09 -3.86 6.01
CA ALA A 59 0.77 -2.67 6.49
C ALA A 59 -0.01 -1.36 6.31
N TYR A 60 -1.11 -1.34 5.54
CA TYR A 60 -1.98 -0.17 5.49
C TYR A 60 -2.71 0.03 6.81
N SER A 61 -2.67 1.27 7.30
CA SER A 61 -3.51 1.69 8.43
C SER A 61 -4.98 1.56 8.05
N ARG A 62 -5.77 0.97 8.94
CA ARG A 62 -7.22 0.77 8.76
C ARG A 62 -7.93 1.32 9.99
N TYR A 63 -8.94 2.14 9.75
CA TYR A 63 -9.74 2.77 10.79
C TYR A 63 -11.22 2.42 10.58
N ALA A 64 -11.91 2.09 11.67
CA ALA A 64 -13.36 1.92 11.67
C ALA A 64 -14.00 3.10 12.40
N ILE A 65 -14.87 3.84 11.71
CA ILE A 65 -15.57 5.00 12.24
C ILE A 65 -17.06 4.67 12.26
N SER A 66 -17.71 4.79 13.41
CA SER A 66 -19.10 4.39 13.59
C SER A 66 -19.84 5.29 14.58
N GLY A 67 -21.16 5.32 14.48
CA GLY A 67 -22.05 6.05 15.38
C GLY A 67 -22.84 7.16 14.66
N PRO A 68 -23.84 7.77 15.33
CA PRO A 68 -24.79 8.69 14.68
C PRO A 68 -24.16 9.93 14.03
N GLY A 69 -22.98 10.35 14.49
CA GLY A 69 -22.26 11.53 13.97
C GLY A 69 -21.12 11.22 13.00
N ALA A 70 -20.91 9.95 12.62
CA ALA A 70 -19.77 9.54 11.81
C ALA A 70 -19.72 10.25 10.45
N GLU A 71 -20.85 10.29 9.74
CA GLU A 71 -20.94 10.91 8.42
C GLU A 71 -20.64 12.41 8.48
N ALA A 72 -21.31 13.15 9.38
CA ALA A 72 -21.09 14.58 9.53
C ALA A 72 -19.65 14.93 9.94
N TRP A 73 -19.01 14.09 10.77
CA TRP A 73 -17.61 14.28 11.15
C TRP A 73 -16.66 14.03 9.98
N LEU A 74 -16.87 12.95 9.20
CA LEU A 74 -16.08 12.63 8.02
C LEU A 74 -16.24 13.68 6.93
N ASP A 75 -17.44 14.21 6.71
CA ASP A 75 -17.73 15.25 5.71
C ASP A 75 -16.99 16.56 6.03
N ARG A 76 -16.77 16.85 7.32
CA ARG A 76 -15.94 17.99 7.75
C ARG A 76 -14.44 17.71 7.61
N LEU A 77 -14.00 16.47 7.82
CA LEU A 77 -12.59 16.10 7.84
C LEU A 77 -12.02 15.92 6.43
N LEU A 78 -12.80 15.32 5.53
CA LEU A 78 -12.37 14.86 4.22
C LEU A 78 -12.83 15.86 3.15
N ALA A 79 -11.92 16.25 2.26
CA ALA A 79 -12.16 17.19 1.17
C ALA A 79 -12.82 16.50 -0.03
N CYS A 80 -13.84 15.68 0.19
CA CYS A 80 -14.61 15.03 -0.86
C CYS A 80 -16.05 14.79 -0.41
N ARG A 81 -16.99 14.67 -1.36
CA ARG A 81 -18.33 14.14 -1.05
C ARG A 81 -18.19 12.67 -0.66
N LEU A 82 -18.70 12.30 0.51
CA LEU A 82 -18.65 10.93 1.01
C LEU A 82 -19.38 9.94 0.07
N PRO A 83 -18.83 8.73 -0.12
CA PRO A 83 -19.46 7.70 -0.94
C PRO A 83 -20.73 7.15 -0.26
N LYS A 84 -21.67 6.66 -1.08
CA LYS A 84 -22.80 5.89 -0.56
C LYS A 84 -22.31 4.51 -0.08
N ALA A 85 -23.12 3.85 0.74
CA ALA A 85 -22.85 2.47 1.16
C ALA A 85 -22.54 1.55 -0.05
N GLY A 86 -21.51 0.71 0.09
CA GLY A 86 -21.03 -0.18 -0.97
C GLY A 86 -20.15 0.50 -2.03
N GLN A 87 -19.81 1.78 -1.86
CA GLN A 87 -18.90 2.51 -2.75
C GLN A 87 -17.64 2.94 -1.99
N ALA A 88 -16.53 3.06 -2.70
CA ALA A 88 -15.27 3.59 -2.21
C ALA A 88 -14.89 4.85 -3.00
N ARG A 89 -14.11 5.74 -2.39
CA ARG A 89 -13.68 6.98 -3.03
C ARG A 89 -12.38 7.48 -2.41
N LEU A 90 -11.47 7.98 -3.25
CA LEU A 90 -10.31 8.74 -2.76
C LEU A 90 -10.77 9.97 -1.98
N ALA A 91 -10.31 10.07 -0.74
CA ALA A 91 -10.76 11.05 0.23
C ALA A 91 -9.55 11.81 0.80
N PRO A 92 -9.11 12.87 0.12
CA PRO A 92 -8.04 13.72 0.62
C PRO A 92 -8.44 14.37 1.95
N MET A 93 -7.49 14.49 2.88
CA MET A 93 -7.64 15.19 4.15
C MET A 93 -6.75 16.43 4.12
N LEU A 94 -7.34 17.60 4.38
CA LEU A 94 -6.62 18.88 4.37
C LEU A 94 -6.48 19.45 5.78
N GLY A 95 -5.38 20.17 6.00
CA GLY A 95 -5.19 20.97 7.20
C GLY A 95 -5.97 22.28 7.13
N PRO A 96 -6.05 23.03 8.25
CA PRO A 96 -6.63 24.38 8.27
C PRO A 96 -5.95 25.38 7.31
N ASP A 97 -4.70 25.08 6.93
CA ASP A 97 -3.89 25.82 5.96
C ASP A 97 -4.14 25.40 4.50
N GLY A 98 -5.10 24.49 4.25
CA GLY A 98 -5.43 23.96 2.94
C GLY A 98 -4.42 22.96 2.38
N ARG A 99 -3.39 22.57 3.14
CA ARG A 99 -2.36 21.62 2.69
C ARG A 99 -2.78 20.18 2.93
N LEU A 100 -2.36 19.28 2.05
CA LEU A 100 -2.60 17.85 2.17
C LEU A 100 -1.98 17.29 3.47
N LYS A 101 -2.77 16.57 4.25
CA LYS A 101 -2.37 15.88 5.47
C LYS A 101 -2.44 14.36 5.34
N GLY A 102 -3.31 13.87 4.46
CA GLY A 102 -3.42 12.46 4.13
C GLY A 102 -4.30 12.27 2.91
N ASP A 103 -4.21 11.11 2.31
CA ASP A 103 -5.13 10.65 1.28
C ASP A 103 -5.67 9.29 1.74
N LEU A 104 -6.99 9.23 1.92
CA LEU A 104 -7.69 8.05 2.42
C LEU A 104 -8.56 7.45 1.32
N THR A 105 -9.14 6.29 1.56
CA THR A 105 -10.03 5.61 0.60
C THR A 105 -11.26 5.07 1.30
#